data_AF-A0A9W4XEQ1-F1
#
_entry.id   AF-A0A9W4XEQ1-F1
#
_cell.length_a   1.000
_cell.length_b   1.000
_cell.length_c   1.000
_cell.angle_alpha   90.00
_cell.angle_beta   90.00
_cell.angle_gamma   90.00
#
_symmetry.space_group_name_H-M   'P 1'
#
loop_
_entity.id
_entity.type
_entity.pdbx_description
1 polymer ?
#
loop_
_entity_poly.entity_id
_entity_poly.type
_entity_poly.pdbx_seq_one_letter_code
_entity_poly.pdbx_strand_id
1 'polypeptide(L)'
;MTYNMTAADMDIDMTRRNKKPRALSDMEREKLEHLIVDIHYSARYSDDEYEYRHVQLPKQMLKLIPKEYFDGQRGTLKLLWEDEWRALGITQSLGWEHYEVHEPEPHILLFKRPINYQPPMH
;
A
#
# COMPACT_ATOMS: atom_id res chain seq x y z
N MET A 1 -5.91 27.63 10.46
CA MET A 1 -4.55 27.36 9.95
C MET A 1 -4.59 25.98 9.31
N THR A 2 -4.70 25.92 7.99
CA THR A 2 -4.71 24.64 7.25
C THR A 2 -3.28 24.15 7.12
N TYR A 3 -2.93 23.11 7.89
CA TYR A 3 -1.67 22.40 7.71
C TYR A 3 -1.75 21.60 6.40
N ASN A 4 -1.22 22.16 5.32
CA ASN A 4 -0.91 21.40 4.12
C ASN A 4 0.32 20.54 4.43
N MET A 5 0.10 19.33 4.96
CA MET A 5 1.17 18.33 5.06
C MET A 5 1.60 17.95 3.64
N THR A 6 2.82 18.31 3.27
CA THR A 6 3.37 17.96 1.96
C THR A 6 3.93 16.55 2.02
N ALA A 7 4.05 15.86 0.88
CA ALA A 7 4.70 14.54 0.80
C ALA A 7 6.15 14.55 1.33
N ALA A 8 6.77 15.72 1.47
CA ALA A 8 8.08 15.91 2.07
C ALA A 8 8.07 15.80 3.61
N ASP A 9 6.93 16.06 4.27
CA ASP A 9 6.81 15.98 5.74
C ASP A 9 6.63 14.54 6.25
N MET A 10 6.36 13.56 5.38
CA MET A 10 6.09 12.17 5.77
C MET A 10 7.24 11.18 5.50
N ASP A 11 8.47 11.65 5.25
CA ASP A 11 9.63 10.79 4.91
C ASP A 11 9.30 9.73 3.84
N ILE A 12 8.50 10.14 2.85
CA ILE A 12 8.00 9.25 1.82
C ILE A 12 9.17 9.01 0.85
N ASP A 13 9.72 7.79 0.87
CA ASP A 13 10.75 7.39 -0.09
C ASP A 13 10.17 7.35 -1.51
N MET A 14 10.31 8.47 -2.21
CA MET A 14 9.88 8.63 -3.60
C MET A 14 10.69 7.78 -4.59
N THR A 15 11.87 7.28 -4.19
CA THR A 15 12.73 6.48 -5.08
C THR A 15 12.19 5.06 -5.27
N ARG A 16 11.42 4.56 -4.29
CA ARG A 16 10.84 3.21 -4.28
C ARG A 16 9.37 3.17 -4.70
N ARG A 17 8.78 4.31 -5.06
CA ARG A 17 7.39 4.46 -5.54
C ARG A 17 7.35 4.75 -7.05
N ASN A 18 6.19 4.58 -7.67
CA ASN A 18 5.95 5.19 -8.97
C ASN A 18 5.96 6.72 -8.84
N LYS A 19 6.52 7.44 -9.82
CA LYS A 19 6.57 8.92 -9.79
C LYS A 19 5.19 9.57 -9.66
N LYS A 20 4.16 8.90 -10.16
CA LYS A 20 2.74 9.25 -10.03
C LYS A 20 1.96 7.95 -9.81
N PRO A 21 0.82 7.99 -9.09
CA PRO A 21 -0.05 6.82 -8.96
C PRO A 21 -0.44 6.28 -10.34
N ARG A 22 -0.21 4.99 -10.58
CA ARG A 22 -0.61 4.33 -11.82
C ARG A 22 -1.97 3.69 -11.60
N ALA A 23 -3.00 4.16 -12.30
CA ALA A 23 -4.32 3.54 -12.22
C ALA A 23 -4.32 2.14 -12.88
N LEU A 24 -5.15 1.23 -12.37
CA LEU A 24 -5.47 -0.02 -13.07
C LEU A 24 -6.51 0.25 -14.17
N SER A 25 -6.33 -0.40 -15.32
CA SER A 25 -7.38 -0.51 -16.34
C SER A 25 -8.49 -1.46 -15.87
N ASP A 26 -9.66 -1.38 -16.49
CA ASP A 26 -10.81 -2.23 -16.12
C ASP A 26 -10.49 -3.74 -16.26
N MET A 27 -9.79 -4.12 -17.32
CA MET A 27 -9.35 -5.52 -17.52
C MET A 27 -8.35 -5.99 -16.45
N GLU A 28 -7.51 -5.11 -15.93
CA GLU A 28 -6.57 -5.46 -14.85
C GLU A 28 -7.31 -5.60 -13.52
N ARG A 29 -8.31 -4.74 -13.26
CA ARG A 29 -9.16 -4.84 -12.07
C ARG A 29 -9.98 -6.13 -12.06
N GLU A 30 -10.62 -6.46 -13.17
CA GLU A 30 -11.44 -7.67 -13.32
C GLU A 30 -10.63 -8.95 -13.02
N LYS A 31 -9.38 -9.01 -13.46
CA LYS A 31 -8.48 -10.14 -13.16
C LYS A 31 -8.19 -10.32 -11.67
N LEU A 32 -8.26 -9.24 -10.88
CA LEU A 32 -7.97 -9.29 -9.45
C LEU A 32 -9.22 -9.58 -8.61
N GLU A 33 -10.42 -9.31 -9.14
CA GLU A 33 -11.68 -9.28 -8.40
C GLU A 33 -11.91 -10.52 -7.52
N HIS A 34 -11.78 -11.71 -8.11
CA HIS A 34 -11.99 -12.98 -7.40
C HIS A 34 -10.93 -13.30 -6.33
N LEU A 35 -9.78 -12.61 -6.33
CA LEU A 35 -8.71 -12.79 -5.36
C LEU A 35 -8.79 -11.82 -4.18
N ILE A 36 -9.58 -10.74 -4.30
CA ILE A 36 -9.71 -9.72 -3.26
C ILE A 36 -10.25 -10.34 -1.95
N VAL A 37 -11.14 -11.32 -2.06
CA VAL A 37 -11.75 -12.00 -0.91
C VAL A 37 -10.73 -12.78 -0.07
N ASP A 38 -9.60 -13.16 -0.66
CA ASP A 38 -8.55 -13.94 -0.01
C ASP A 38 -7.43 -13.05 0.56
N ILE A 39 -7.55 -11.72 0.48
CA ILE A 39 -6.59 -10.79 1.10
C ILE A 39 -6.70 -10.89 2.63
N HIS A 40 -5.59 -11.22 3.28
CA HIS A 40 -5.52 -11.33 4.73
C HIS A 40 -4.97 -10.05 5.37
N TYR A 41 -5.57 -9.64 6.48
CA TYR A 41 -5.16 -8.47 7.25
C TYR A 41 -4.74 -8.89 8.66
N SER A 42 -3.51 -8.59 9.05
CA SER A 42 -3.01 -8.91 10.38
C SER A 42 -3.76 -8.15 11.49
N ALA A 43 -3.61 -8.57 12.75
CA ALA A 43 -3.91 -7.69 13.87
C ALA A 43 -3.07 -6.39 13.79
N ARG A 44 -3.60 -5.31 14.38
CA ARG A 44 -2.88 -4.04 14.50
C ARG A 44 -1.98 -4.09 15.74
N TYR A 45 -0.81 -3.51 15.65
CA TYR A 45 0.16 -3.35 16.74
C TYR A 45 0.74 -1.95 16.69
N SER A 46 1.25 -1.42 17.79
CA SER A 46 1.70 -0.02 17.86
C SER A 46 2.96 0.13 18.70
N ASP A 47 3.74 1.16 18.39
CA ASP A 47 4.73 1.73 19.29
C ASP A 47 4.18 3.06 19.87
N ASP A 48 5.05 4.00 20.27
CA ASP A 48 4.65 5.29 20.84
C ASP A 48 4.22 6.32 19.77
N GLU A 49 4.56 6.11 18.49
CA GLU A 49 4.36 7.08 17.41
C GLU A 49 3.38 6.58 16.34
N TYR A 50 3.43 5.29 16.01
CA TYR A 50 2.72 4.69 14.89
C TYR A 50 1.94 3.44 15.28
N GLU A 51 0.85 3.22 14.55
CA GLU A 51 0.15 1.95 14.47
C GLU A 51 0.51 1.25 13.16
N TYR A 52 0.73 -0.05 13.24
CA TYR A 52 1.21 -0.90 12.17
C TYR A 52 0.26 -2.05 11.90
N ARG A 53 0.30 -2.54 10.67
CA ARG A 53 -0.23 -3.85 10.29
C ARG A 53 0.46 -4.34 9.04
N HIS A 54 0.33 -5.62 8.75
CA HIS A 54 0.68 -6.16 7.44
C HIS A 54 -0.56 -6.70 6.73
N VAL A 55 -0.53 -6.63 5.40
CA VAL A 55 -1.53 -7.20 4.51
C VAL A 55 -0.86 -8.27 3.68
N GLN A 56 -1.43 -9.46 3.65
CA GLN A 56 -0.93 -10.58 2.85
C GLN A 56 -1.84 -10.76 1.63
N LEU A 57 -1.27 -10.56 0.46
CA LEU A 57 -1.93 -10.84 -0.80
C LEU A 57 -1.87 -12.34 -1.11
N PRO A 58 -2.89 -12.91 -1.78
CA PRO A 58 -2.79 -14.24 -2.34
C PRO A 58 -1.58 -14.32 -3.29
N LYS A 59 -0.74 -15.35 -3.16
CA LYS A 59 0.47 -15.49 -4.00
C LYS A 59 0.16 -15.51 -5.51
N GLN A 60 -1.04 -15.96 -5.89
CA GLN A 60 -1.51 -15.93 -7.29
C GLN A 60 -1.75 -14.51 -7.78
N MET A 61 -2.20 -13.62 -6.90
CA MET A 61 -2.46 -12.22 -7.21
C MET A 61 -1.20 -11.50 -7.69
N LEU A 62 -0.03 -11.79 -7.10
CA LEU A 62 1.25 -11.24 -7.54
C LEU A 62 1.53 -11.47 -9.03
N LYS A 63 1.04 -12.57 -9.62
CA LYS A 63 1.24 -12.86 -11.04
C LYS A 63 0.35 -12.03 -11.96
N LEU A 64 -0.73 -11.46 -11.42
CA LEU A 64 -1.74 -10.68 -12.15
C LEU A 64 -1.54 -9.18 -11.99
N ILE A 65 -0.79 -8.75 -10.97
CA ILE A 65 -0.44 -7.34 -10.76
C ILE A 65 0.41 -6.84 -11.96
N PRO A 66 0.16 -5.62 -12.48
CA PRO A 66 0.93 -5.07 -13.58
C PRO A 66 2.41 -4.93 -13.25
N LYS A 67 3.28 -5.17 -14.24
CA LYS A 67 4.75 -5.15 -14.04
C LYS A 67 5.27 -3.80 -13.54
N GLU A 68 4.57 -2.72 -13.84
CA GLU A 68 4.90 -1.37 -13.41
C GLU A 68 4.80 -1.17 -11.89
N TYR A 69 4.07 -2.04 -11.19
CA TYR A 69 4.01 -2.05 -9.73
C TYR A 69 5.19 -2.81 -9.10
N PHE A 70 6.01 -3.50 -9.89
CA PHE A 70 7.16 -4.25 -9.38
C PHE A 70 8.45 -3.45 -9.51
N ASP A 71 9.33 -3.66 -8.54
CA ASP A 71 10.73 -3.26 -8.60
C ASP A 71 11.50 -4.32 -9.39
N GLY A 72 11.95 -3.95 -10.59
CA GLY A 72 12.66 -4.85 -11.50
C GLY A 72 14.03 -5.31 -10.99
N GLN A 73 14.60 -4.66 -9.96
CA GLN A 73 15.87 -5.07 -9.36
C GLN A 73 15.68 -6.03 -8.18
N ARG A 74 14.60 -5.85 -7.41
CA ARG A 74 14.36 -6.58 -6.16
C ARG A 74 13.40 -7.77 -6.29
N GLY A 75 12.62 -7.84 -7.37
CA GLY A 75 11.62 -8.89 -7.54
C GLY A 75 10.43 -8.78 -6.57
N THR A 76 10.28 -7.62 -5.93
CA THR A 76 9.21 -7.29 -5.00
C THR A 76 8.31 -6.21 -5.57
N LEU A 77 7.19 -5.91 -4.90
CA LEU A 77 6.41 -4.72 -5.23
C LEU A 77 7.19 -3.45 -4.89
N LYS A 78 6.95 -2.38 -5.65
CA LYS A 78 7.28 -1.02 -5.23
C LYS A 78 6.45 -0.63 -4.01
N LEU A 79 6.88 0.42 -3.32
CA LEU A 79 5.99 1.11 -2.41
C LEU A 79 4.82 1.70 -3.21
N LEU A 80 3.61 1.52 -2.71
CA LEU A 80 2.37 1.83 -3.43
C LEU A 80 1.70 3.06 -2.84
N TRP A 81 1.26 3.97 -3.70
CA TRP A 81 0.39 5.09 -3.30
C TRP A 81 -0.95 4.59 -2.78
N GLU A 82 -1.67 5.45 -2.03
CA GLU A 82 -3.02 5.12 -1.53
C GLU A 82 -3.95 4.65 -2.63
N ASP A 83 -4.01 5.40 -3.74
CA ASP A 83 -4.83 5.04 -4.90
C ASP A 83 -4.43 3.70 -5.53
N GLU A 84 -3.12 3.37 -5.50
CA GLU A 84 -2.59 2.14 -6.10
C GLU A 84 -2.96 0.91 -5.26
N TRP A 85 -2.72 0.93 -3.95
CA TRP A 85 -3.04 -0.21 -3.10
C TRP A 85 -4.54 -0.38 -2.92
N ARG A 86 -5.32 0.71 -2.89
CA ARG A 86 -6.79 0.64 -2.91
C ARG A 86 -7.31 0.04 -4.20
N ALA A 87 -6.71 0.38 -5.36
CA ALA A 87 -7.08 -0.20 -6.64
C ALA A 87 -6.80 -1.71 -6.73
N LEU A 88 -5.83 -2.24 -5.97
CA LEU A 88 -5.60 -3.68 -5.84
C LEU A 88 -6.69 -4.38 -4.99
N GLY A 89 -7.61 -3.65 -4.38
CA GLY A 89 -8.66 -4.21 -3.52
C GLY A 89 -8.31 -4.26 -2.03
N ILE A 90 -7.14 -3.75 -1.64
CA ILE A 90 -6.78 -3.61 -0.22
C ILE A 90 -7.70 -2.56 0.39
N THR A 91 -8.47 -2.97 1.39
CA THR A 91 -9.48 -2.13 2.05
C THR A 91 -9.12 -1.95 3.52
N GLN A 92 -8.86 -0.70 3.89
CA GLN A 92 -8.53 -0.29 5.25
C GLN A 92 -8.96 1.16 5.46
N SER A 93 -9.03 1.60 6.71
CA SER A 93 -9.41 2.96 7.09
C SER A 93 -8.46 4.02 6.50
N LEU A 94 -8.74 5.30 6.72
CA LEU A 94 -7.86 6.38 6.30
C LEU A 94 -6.55 6.41 7.10
N GLY A 95 -5.52 7.01 6.50
CA GLY A 95 -4.23 7.33 7.14
C GLY A 95 -3.15 6.25 7.03
N TRP A 96 -3.44 5.07 6.46
CA TRP A 96 -2.46 4.01 6.27
C TRP A 96 -1.51 4.29 5.10
N GLU A 97 -0.22 4.18 5.36
CA GLU A 97 0.84 4.30 4.36
C GLU A 97 1.57 2.96 4.19
N HIS A 98 1.70 2.48 2.95
CA HIS A 98 2.61 1.38 2.60
C HIS A 98 4.05 1.90 2.69
N TYR A 99 4.78 1.55 3.74
CA TYR A 99 6.07 2.19 4.06
C TYR A 99 7.27 1.28 3.78
N GLU A 100 7.07 -0.04 3.79
CA GLU A 100 8.16 -1.00 3.60
C GLU A 100 7.68 -2.28 2.91
N VAL A 101 8.61 -2.92 2.22
CA VAL A 101 8.40 -4.14 1.46
C VAL A 101 9.19 -5.27 2.12
N HIS A 102 8.50 -6.38 2.39
CA HIS A 102 9.14 -7.55 2.96
C HIS A 102 9.77 -8.43 1.87
N GLU A 103 11.09 -8.33 1.66
CA GLU A 103 11.77 -9.03 0.56
C GLU A 103 11.66 -10.56 0.58
N PRO A 104 11.76 -11.25 1.73
CA PRO A 104 11.61 -12.71 1.77
C PRO A 104 10.22 -13.19 1.32
N GLU A 105 9.19 -12.39 1.57
CA GLU A 105 7.80 -12.71 1.24
C GLU A 105 7.12 -11.53 0.52
N PRO A 106 7.30 -11.40 -0.81
CA PRO A 106 6.86 -10.23 -1.60
C PRO A 106 5.34 -10.03 -1.65
N HIS A 107 4.57 -11.00 -1.14
CA HIS A 107 3.13 -10.93 -1.01
C HIS A 107 2.69 -10.26 0.30
N ILE A 108 3.62 -9.93 1.20
CA ILE A 108 3.37 -9.22 2.45
C ILE A 108 3.72 -7.74 2.25
N LEU A 109 2.72 -6.87 2.43
CA LEU A 109 2.86 -5.42 2.38
C LEU A 109 2.77 -4.85 3.80
N LEU A 110 3.68 -3.95 4.16
CA LEU A 110 3.76 -3.38 5.50
C LEU A 110 3.16 -1.97 5.52
N PHE A 111 2.21 -1.75 6.41
CA PHE A 111 1.51 -0.48 6.55
C PHE A 111 1.76 0.14 7.92
N LYS A 112 1.91 1.47 7.95
CA LYS A 112 1.97 2.28 9.18
C LYS A 112 0.99 3.44 9.09
N ARG A 113 0.51 3.94 10.22
CA ARG A 113 -0.21 5.22 10.32
C ARG A 113 0.11 5.92 11.65
N PRO A 114 0.14 7.26 11.72
CA PRO A 114 0.32 7.96 12.99
C PRO A 114 -0.81 7.63 13.98
N ILE A 115 -0.47 7.43 15.26
CA ILE A 115 -1.48 7.15 16.31
C ILE A 115 -2.50 8.30 16.44
N ASN A 116 -2.03 9.53 16.27
CA ASN A 116 -2.85 10.75 16.35
C ASN A 116 -3.42 11.17 14.98
N TYR A 117 -3.54 10.24 14.03
CA TYR A 117 -4.07 10.57 12.71
C TYR A 117 -5.49 11.16 12.81
N GLN A 118 -5.64 12.39 12.34
CA GLN A 118 -6.93 13.04 12.17
C GLN A 118 -7.29 13.05 10.68
N PRO A 119 -8.46 12.50 10.29
CA PRO A 119 -8.89 12.61 8.91
C PRO A 119 -9.12 14.08 8.54
N PRO A 120 -8.88 14.49 7.28
CA PRO A 120 -9.15 15.84 6.84
C PRO A 120 -10.60 16.22 7.12
N MET A 121 -10.82 17.32 7.84
CA MET A 121 -12.15 17.90 8.00
C MET A 121 -12.55 18.54 6.67
N HIS A 122 -13.68 18.13 6.10
CA HIS A 122 -14.25 18.69 4.87
C HIS A 122 -14.95 20.03 5.15
#